data_AF-A0A9P1DKJ2-F1
#
_entry.id   AF-A0A9P1DKJ2-F1
#
_cell.length_a   1.000
_cell.length_b   1.000
_cell.length_c   1.000
_cell.angle_alpha   90.00
_cell.angle_beta   90.00
_cell.angle_gamma   90.00
#
_symmetry.space_group_name_H-M   'P 1'
#
loop_
_entity.id
_entity.type
_entity.pdbx_description
1 polymer ?
#
loop_
_entity_poly.entity_id
_entity_poly.type
_entity_poly.pdbx_seq_one_letter_code
_entity_poly.pdbx_strand_id
1 'polypeptide(L)'
;MRHQLDGLVMVGNLANQVDTAFLAEACAAERLPTKVIGVPVSLDCNFPFVQQSVGFDTVTRTLSAFVGTIGNLVKASRNMWIFVRTMGDAWSHVAVQITLETHVHMVLMSGSQLLGQYLAKIVQCLCDLIVQRHEAGQDHGIIMLPVGFVNDILELRVLFSELMEVMSRNHYEQSWDSIPSIASKLKPSTAALFEVIPRDVQYEMCFGGRERYMNKVDFSTISTDRLLLRFVEIELHRRRQLGIIKEDHLWIAAYV
;
A
#
# COMPACT_ATOMS: atom_id res chain seq x y z
N MET A 1 36.92 25.38 -1.36
CA MET A 1 37.07 24.26 -2.32
C MET A 1 38.01 23.21 -1.72
N ARG A 2 37.51 22.15 -1.05
CA ARG A 2 38.37 21.25 -0.25
C ARG A 2 38.69 19.89 -0.89
N HIS A 3 38.05 19.51 -2.00
CA HIS A 3 38.16 18.14 -2.54
C HIS A 3 38.41 17.97 -4.05
N GLN A 4 38.52 19.05 -4.86
CA GLN A 4 38.83 18.98 -6.32
C GLN A 4 38.28 17.71 -7.02
N LEU A 5 36.97 17.51 -6.99
CA LEU A 5 36.36 16.28 -7.49
C LEU A 5 36.26 16.30 -9.03
N ASP A 6 36.80 15.28 -9.68
CA ASP A 6 36.63 15.08 -11.14
C ASP A 6 35.22 14.60 -11.51
N GLY A 7 34.53 13.96 -10.56
CA GLY A 7 33.16 13.51 -10.76
C GLY A 7 32.44 13.15 -9.47
N LEU A 8 31.12 13.09 -9.59
CA LEU A 8 30.17 12.75 -8.55
C LEU A 8 29.18 11.72 -9.09
N VAL A 9 29.09 10.57 -8.42
CA VAL A 9 28.12 9.52 -8.76
C VAL A 9 27.02 9.53 -7.72
N MET A 10 25.79 9.74 -8.17
CA MET A 10 24.59 9.78 -7.32
C MET A 10 23.77 8.52 -7.53
N VAL A 11 23.76 7.67 -6.50
CA VAL A 11 23.05 6.39 -6.49
C VAL A 11 21.76 6.59 -5.68
N GLY A 12 20.61 6.38 -6.32
CA GLY A 12 19.33 6.59 -5.61
C GLY A 12 18.09 6.47 -6.48
N ASN A 13 16.95 6.80 -5.87
CA ASN A 13 15.62 6.69 -6.46
C ASN A 13 15.34 7.82 -7.48
N LEU A 14 14.13 7.84 -8.03
CA LEU A 14 13.73 8.85 -9.02
C LEU A 14 13.91 10.30 -8.52
N ALA A 15 13.60 10.58 -7.26
CA ALA A 15 13.80 11.91 -6.68
C ALA A 15 15.29 12.30 -6.66
N ASN A 16 16.17 11.37 -6.26
CA ASN A 16 17.61 11.61 -6.31
C ASN A 16 18.12 11.84 -7.74
N GLN A 17 17.52 11.19 -8.75
CA GLN A 17 17.90 11.41 -10.14
C GLN A 17 17.46 12.79 -10.65
N VAL A 18 16.34 13.32 -10.15
CA VAL A 18 15.93 14.71 -10.42
C VAL A 18 16.95 15.68 -9.83
N ASP A 19 17.37 15.48 -8.58
CA ASP A 19 18.41 16.30 -7.94
C ASP A 19 19.75 16.20 -8.70
N THR A 20 20.09 14.99 -9.17
CA THR A 20 21.29 14.74 -9.98
C THR A 20 21.28 15.54 -11.28
N ALA A 21 20.13 15.62 -11.95
CA ALA A 21 19.98 16.41 -13.17
C ALA A 21 20.13 17.91 -12.90
N PHE A 22 19.52 18.43 -11.83
CA PHE A 22 19.70 19.84 -11.44
C PHE A 22 21.14 20.16 -11.06
N LEU A 23 21.83 19.26 -10.35
CA LEU A 23 23.21 19.44 -9.97
C LEU A 23 24.15 19.41 -11.19
N ALA A 24 23.89 18.51 -12.15
CA ALA A 24 24.63 18.45 -13.41
C ALA A 24 24.51 19.76 -14.18
N GLU A 25 23.29 20.32 -14.28
CA GLU A 25 23.04 21.61 -14.94
C GLU A 25 23.76 22.77 -14.22
N ALA A 26 23.71 22.80 -12.89
CA ALA A 26 24.41 23.82 -12.10
C ALA A 26 25.94 23.76 -12.29
N CYS A 27 26.52 22.55 -12.32
CA CYS A 27 27.94 22.37 -12.62
C CYS A 27 28.31 22.83 -14.03
N ALA A 28 27.44 22.58 -15.03
CA ALA A 28 27.65 23.02 -16.40
C ALA A 28 27.56 24.56 -16.54
N ALA A 29 26.58 25.19 -15.87
CA ALA A 29 26.40 26.64 -15.87
C ALA A 29 27.63 27.38 -15.29
N GLU A 30 28.18 26.86 -14.18
CA GLU A 30 29.38 27.38 -13.52
C GLU A 30 30.69 26.93 -14.18
N ARG A 31 30.62 26.16 -15.28
CA ARG A 31 31.78 25.60 -16.01
C ARG A 31 32.74 24.81 -15.12
N LEU A 32 32.20 24.09 -14.15
CA LEU A 32 33.00 23.22 -13.29
C LEU A 32 33.46 21.98 -14.08
N PRO A 33 34.69 21.48 -13.88
CA PRO A 33 35.19 20.29 -14.56
C PRO A 33 34.54 18.98 -14.05
N THR A 34 33.82 19.04 -12.93
CA THR A 34 33.22 17.89 -12.26
C THR A 34 32.06 17.30 -13.07
N LYS A 35 32.11 16.01 -13.37
CA LYS A 35 31.03 15.28 -14.04
C LYS A 35 30.05 14.70 -13.03
N VAL A 36 28.76 14.92 -13.23
CA VAL A 36 27.71 14.36 -12.36
C VAL A 36 27.01 13.22 -13.10
N ILE A 37 26.96 12.02 -12.50
CA ILE A 37 26.39 10.80 -13.09
C ILE A 37 25.36 10.20 -12.12
N GLY A 38 24.19 9.87 -12.66
CA GLY A 38 23.10 9.23 -11.92
C GLY A 38 23.01 7.72 -12.15
N VAL A 39 22.80 6.95 -11.08
CA VAL A 39 22.56 5.49 -11.16
C VAL A 39 21.17 5.16 -10.59
N PRO A 40 20.25 4.60 -11.41
CA PRO A 40 18.88 4.35 -11.00
C PRO A 40 18.78 3.12 -10.09
N VAL A 41 18.58 3.38 -8.79
CA VAL A 41 18.38 2.36 -7.78
C VAL A 41 17.02 2.56 -7.15
N SER A 42 16.14 1.57 -7.31
CA SER A 42 14.80 1.57 -6.73
C SER A 42 14.31 0.14 -6.61
N LEU A 43 13.62 -0.15 -5.52
CA LEU A 43 13.01 -1.46 -5.30
C LEU A 43 11.68 -1.60 -6.07
N ASP A 44 11.06 -0.48 -6.44
CA ASP A 44 9.72 -0.46 -7.06
C ASP A 44 9.77 -0.46 -8.59
N CYS A 45 10.95 -0.32 -9.20
CA CYS A 45 11.13 -0.21 -10.66
C CYS A 45 10.26 0.87 -11.32
N ASN A 46 10.16 2.02 -10.66
CA ASN A 46 9.32 3.16 -11.05
C ASN A 46 9.99 4.18 -11.98
N PHE A 47 11.06 3.80 -12.69
CA PHE A 47 11.77 4.70 -13.60
C PHE A 47 11.20 4.60 -15.03
N PRO A 48 10.70 5.68 -15.63
CA PRO A 48 10.09 5.62 -16.96
C PRO A 48 11.11 5.50 -18.11
N PHE A 49 12.39 5.75 -17.85
CA PHE A 49 13.43 5.87 -18.89
C PHE A 49 14.41 4.69 -18.93
N VAL A 50 14.28 3.72 -18.02
CA VAL A 50 15.12 2.52 -17.99
C VAL A 50 14.24 1.28 -17.93
N GLN A 51 14.73 0.17 -18.48
CA GLN A 51 13.97 -1.09 -18.50
C GLN A 51 13.76 -1.66 -17.10
N GLN A 52 14.76 -1.54 -16.22
CA GLN A 52 14.70 -2.06 -14.86
C GLN A 52 15.67 -1.28 -13.96
N SER A 53 15.28 -1.06 -12.69
CA SER A 53 16.16 -0.48 -11.68
C SER A 53 16.98 -1.55 -10.94
N VAL A 54 18.14 -1.13 -10.44
CA VAL A 54 18.97 -1.98 -9.58
C VAL A 54 18.20 -2.28 -8.29
N GLY A 55 18.16 -3.55 -7.91
CA GLY A 55 17.49 -4.05 -6.69
C GLY A 55 16.14 -4.73 -6.94
N PHE A 56 15.45 -4.43 -8.05
CA PHE A 56 14.13 -4.99 -8.33
C PHE A 56 14.12 -6.53 -8.46
N ASP A 57 15.07 -7.12 -9.20
CA ASP A 57 15.16 -8.58 -9.38
C ASP A 57 15.40 -9.30 -8.04
N THR A 58 16.33 -8.80 -7.23
CA THR A 58 16.64 -9.40 -5.93
C THR A 58 15.44 -9.34 -4.98
N VAL A 59 14.75 -8.21 -4.92
CA VAL A 59 13.57 -8.04 -4.05
C VAL A 59 12.43 -8.94 -4.49
N THR A 60 12.07 -8.91 -5.76
CA THR A 60 10.97 -9.72 -6.28
C THR A 60 11.23 -11.20 -6.10
N ARG A 61 12.42 -11.70 -6.43
CA ARG A 61 12.80 -13.11 -6.22
C ARG A 61 12.74 -13.53 -4.75
N THR A 62 13.23 -12.68 -3.85
CA THR A 62 13.22 -12.96 -2.40
C THR A 62 11.80 -13.00 -1.86
N LEU A 63 10.96 -12.03 -2.23
CA LEU A 63 9.57 -11.96 -1.80
C LEU A 63 8.73 -13.08 -2.43
N SER A 64 8.98 -13.45 -3.69
CA SER A 64 8.32 -14.59 -4.34
C SER A 64 8.63 -15.91 -3.63
N ALA A 65 9.88 -16.14 -3.22
CA ALA A 65 10.24 -17.33 -2.46
C ALA A 65 9.49 -17.39 -1.11
N PHE A 66 9.34 -16.24 -0.45
CA PHE A 66 8.59 -16.11 0.80
C PHE A 66 7.09 -16.34 0.60
N VAL A 67 6.47 -15.66 -0.37
CA VAL A 67 5.05 -15.80 -0.70
C VAL A 67 4.73 -17.21 -1.19
N GLY A 68 5.61 -17.84 -1.96
CA GLY A 68 5.47 -19.24 -2.38
C GLY A 68 5.47 -20.20 -1.18
N THR A 69 6.31 -19.94 -0.17
CA THR A 69 6.33 -20.72 1.08
C THR A 69 5.02 -20.57 1.85
N ILE A 70 4.50 -19.34 1.94
CA ILE A 70 3.18 -19.05 2.54
C ILE A 70 2.07 -19.74 1.74
N GLY A 71 2.14 -19.73 0.41
CA GLY A 71 1.21 -20.43 -0.49
C GLY A 71 1.07 -21.91 -0.15
N ASN A 72 2.19 -22.59 0.09
CA ASN A 72 2.20 -23.98 0.49
C ASN A 72 1.57 -24.20 1.88
N LEU A 73 1.85 -23.30 2.83
CA LEU A 73 1.24 -23.35 4.17
C LEU A 73 -0.28 -23.18 4.12
N VAL A 74 -0.75 -22.18 3.38
CA VAL A 74 -2.17 -21.87 3.19
C VAL A 74 -2.91 -23.04 2.54
N LYS A 75 -2.31 -23.64 1.51
CA LYS A 75 -2.84 -24.84 0.85
C LYS A 75 -2.90 -26.05 1.77
N ALA A 76 -1.95 -26.19 2.70
CA ALA A 76 -1.94 -27.28 3.68
C ALA A 76 -3.03 -27.11 4.76
N SER A 77 -3.25 -25.88 5.24
CA SER A 77 -4.26 -25.57 6.28
C SER A 77 -5.70 -25.71 5.76
N ARG A 78 -5.93 -25.45 4.46
CA ARG A 78 -7.23 -25.50 3.76
C ARG A 78 -8.34 -24.59 4.29
N ASN A 79 -8.10 -23.79 5.33
CA ASN A 79 -9.10 -22.94 6.01
C ASN A 79 -8.59 -21.51 6.31
N MET A 80 -7.60 -21.04 5.55
CA MET A 80 -6.88 -19.80 5.85
C MET A 80 -6.78 -18.89 4.64
N TRP A 81 -7.09 -17.62 4.84
CA TRP A 81 -6.87 -16.57 3.85
C TRP A 81 -5.80 -15.62 4.37
N ILE A 82 -4.79 -15.37 3.55
CA ILE A 82 -3.69 -14.48 3.91
C ILE A 82 -3.67 -13.26 3.00
N PHE A 83 -3.70 -12.09 3.62
CA PHE A 83 -3.43 -10.83 2.96
C PHE A 83 -1.96 -10.52 3.12
N VAL A 84 -1.22 -10.55 2.02
CA VAL A 84 0.22 -10.28 2.00
C VAL A 84 0.42 -8.84 1.59
N ARG A 85 1.03 -8.06 2.48
CA ARG A 85 1.35 -6.66 2.22
C ARG A 85 2.70 -6.56 1.50
N THR A 86 2.73 -5.81 0.40
CA THR A 86 3.95 -5.63 -0.41
C THR A 86 4.31 -4.17 -0.61
N MET A 87 5.61 -3.92 -0.75
CA MET A 87 6.12 -2.60 -1.09
C MET A 87 5.62 -2.16 -2.46
N GLY A 88 5.46 -0.84 -2.61
CA GLY A 88 4.92 -0.20 -3.80
C GLY A 88 3.98 0.92 -3.39
N ASP A 89 4.41 2.16 -3.64
CA ASP A 89 3.63 3.37 -3.38
C ASP A 89 2.71 3.68 -4.58
N ALA A 90 3.24 4.34 -5.61
CA ALA A 90 2.43 4.74 -6.77
C ALA A 90 2.11 3.61 -7.76
N TRP A 91 2.93 2.56 -7.79
CA TRP A 91 2.86 1.50 -8.81
C TRP A 91 3.00 0.12 -8.17
N SER A 92 2.35 -0.89 -8.77
CA SER A 92 2.31 -2.26 -8.23
C SER A 92 3.27 -3.23 -8.93
N HIS A 93 4.38 -2.76 -9.51
CA HIS A 93 5.32 -3.63 -10.25
C HIS A 93 5.80 -4.82 -9.42
N VAL A 94 6.16 -4.59 -8.15
CA VAL A 94 6.62 -5.65 -7.25
C VAL A 94 5.51 -6.67 -6.99
N ALA A 95 4.30 -6.22 -6.63
CA ALA A 95 3.17 -7.09 -6.36
C ALA A 95 2.77 -7.93 -7.57
N VAL A 96 2.79 -7.33 -8.77
CA VAL A 96 2.48 -8.03 -10.03
C VAL A 96 3.54 -9.07 -10.35
N GLN A 97 4.83 -8.75 -10.22
CA GLN A 97 5.90 -9.70 -10.48
C GLN A 97 5.81 -10.92 -9.55
N ILE A 98 5.64 -10.68 -8.25
CA ILE A 98 5.45 -11.76 -7.26
C ILE A 98 4.23 -12.61 -7.62
N THR A 99 3.14 -11.96 -8.04
CA THR A 99 1.91 -12.64 -8.43
C THR A 99 2.10 -13.54 -9.64
N LEU A 100 2.82 -13.08 -10.66
CA LEU A 100 3.10 -13.87 -11.86
C LEU A 100 3.99 -15.08 -11.55
N GLU A 101 4.95 -14.94 -10.63
CA GLU A 101 5.86 -16.03 -10.25
C GLU A 101 5.22 -17.06 -9.32
N THR A 102 4.35 -16.62 -8.39
CA THR A 102 3.80 -17.49 -7.34
C THR A 102 2.36 -17.92 -7.59
N HIS A 103 1.69 -17.36 -8.60
CA HIS A 103 0.29 -17.60 -8.91
C HIS A 103 -0.65 -17.40 -7.70
N VAL A 104 -0.51 -16.27 -6.99
CA VAL A 104 -1.50 -15.89 -5.96
C VAL A 104 -2.90 -15.76 -6.56
N HIS A 105 -3.92 -15.83 -5.70
CA HIS A 105 -5.30 -15.94 -6.13
C HIS A 105 -5.89 -14.60 -6.58
N MET A 106 -5.40 -13.50 -6.02
CA MET A 106 -5.76 -12.14 -6.41
C MET A 106 -4.66 -11.16 -6.06
N VAL A 107 -4.47 -10.15 -6.91
CA VAL A 107 -3.60 -9.01 -6.66
C VAL A 107 -4.41 -7.74 -6.85
N LEU A 108 -4.34 -6.83 -5.89
CA LEU A 108 -4.87 -5.48 -6.06
C LEU A 108 -3.81 -4.65 -6.76
N MET A 109 -4.21 -3.94 -7.82
CA MET A 109 -3.29 -3.13 -8.62
C MET A 109 -3.58 -1.66 -8.41
N SER A 110 -2.53 -0.94 -8.04
CA SER A 110 -2.46 0.52 -7.99
C SER A 110 -2.01 1.06 -9.36
N GLY A 111 -2.44 2.28 -9.72
CA GLY A 111 -2.00 2.99 -10.92
C GLY A 111 -3.13 3.58 -11.76
N SER A 112 -4.39 3.40 -11.38
CA SER A 112 -5.55 4.01 -12.07
C SER A 112 -6.00 5.32 -11.41
N GLN A 113 -5.07 6.11 -10.87
CA GLN A 113 -5.35 7.34 -10.10
C GLN A 113 -6.35 8.29 -10.80
N LEU A 114 -6.45 8.24 -12.13
CA LEU A 114 -7.37 9.02 -12.94
C LEU A 114 -8.85 8.58 -12.87
N LEU A 115 -9.14 7.32 -12.55
CA LEU A 115 -10.52 6.79 -12.46
C LEU A 115 -10.98 6.60 -11.01
N GLY A 116 -10.06 6.31 -10.09
CA GLY A 116 -10.38 5.95 -8.71
C GLY A 116 -11.20 4.66 -8.61
N GLN A 117 -11.08 3.94 -7.50
CA GLN A 117 -11.91 2.77 -7.23
C GLN A 117 -12.76 3.02 -5.99
N TYR A 118 -14.00 2.54 -6.02
CA TYR A 118 -14.90 2.59 -4.87
C TYR A 118 -14.58 1.44 -3.91
N LEU A 119 -14.44 1.75 -2.63
CA LEU A 119 -14.15 0.75 -1.59
C LEU A 119 -15.16 -0.40 -1.62
N ALA A 120 -16.44 -0.08 -1.76
CA ALA A 120 -17.50 -1.09 -1.84
C ALA A 120 -17.29 -2.09 -2.99
N LYS A 121 -16.83 -1.61 -4.15
CA LYS A 121 -16.59 -2.48 -5.31
C LYS A 121 -15.40 -3.41 -5.09
N ILE A 122 -14.33 -2.90 -4.48
CA ILE A 122 -13.14 -3.70 -4.14
C ILE A 122 -13.53 -4.80 -3.15
N VAL A 123 -14.24 -4.44 -2.08
CA VAL A 123 -14.69 -5.37 -1.05
C VAL A 123 -15.62 -6.42 -1.64
N GLN A 124 -16.54 -6.03 -2.53
CA GLN A 124 -17.38 -6.99 -3.26
C GLN A 124 -16.54 -7.98 -4.07
N CYS A 125 -15.57 -7.51 -4.87
CA CYS A 125 -14.71 -8.40 -5.66
C CYS A 125 -13.92 -9.38 -4.78
N LEU A 126 -13.40 -8.92 -3.63
CA LEU A 126 -12.70 -9.77 -2.66
C LEU A 126 -13.63 -10.84 -2.09
N CYS A 127 -14.82 -10.44 -1.63
CA CYS A 127 -15.82 -11.36 -1.10
C CYS A 127 -16.34 -12.35 -2.16
N ASP A 128 -16.52 -11.91 -3.41
CA ASP A 128 -16.97 -12.75 -4.51
C ASP A 128 -15.95 -13.86 -4.79
N LEU A 129 -14.66 -13.52 -4.82
CA LEU A 129 -13.59 -14.51 -4.94
C LEU A 129 -13.62 -15.52 -3.79
N ILE A 130 -13.73 -15.05 -2.55
CA ILE A 130 -13.76 -15.92 -1.36
C ILE A 130 -14.94 -16.89 -1.44
N VAL A 131 -16.14 -16.38 -1.75
CA VAL A 131 -17.36 -17.19 -1.87
C VAL A 131 -17.26 -18.18 -3.02
N GLN A 132 -16.81 -17.75 -4.20
CA GLN A 132 -16.65 -18.64 -5.36
C GLN A 132 -15.68 -19.80 -5.06
N ARG A 133 -14.61 -19.52 -4.32
CA ARG A 133 -13.66 -20.56 -3.92
C ARG A 133 -14.21 -21.48 -2.82
N HIS A 134 -14.98 -20.94 -1.88
CA HIS A 134 -15.70 -21.75 -0.90
C HIS A 134 -16.68 -22.72 -1.57
N GLU A 135 -17.45 -22.26 -2.55
CA GLU A 135 -18.36 -23.11 -3.35
C GLU A 135 -17.61 -24.23 -4.11
N ALA A 136 -16.35 -23.97 -4.48
CA ALA A 136 -15.46 -24.96 -5.10
C ALA A 136 -14.74 -25.88 -4.07
N GLY A 137 -15.03 -25.76 -2.77
CA GLY A 137 -14.37 -26.51 -1.69
C GLY A 137 -12.93 -26.09 -1.42
N GLN A 138 -12.57 -24.85 -1.76
CA GLN A 138 -11.22 -24.29 -1.62
C GLN A 138 -11.21 -23.09 -0.66
N ASP A 139 -11.37 -23.34 0.64
CA ASP A 139 -11.44 -22.31 1.70
C ASP A 139 -10.09 -21.70 2.09
N HIS A 140 -9.26 -21.45 1.10
CA HIS A 140 -7.94 -20.89 1.28
C HIS A 140 -7.54 -20.03 0.10
N GLY A 141 -6.70 -19.04 0.38
CA GLY A 141 -6.23 -18.13 -0.65
C GLY A 141 -5.18 -17.15 -0.15
N ILE A 142 -4.51 -16.53 -1.11
CA ILE A 142 -3.56 -15.45 -0.88
C ILE A 142 -3.97 -14.27 -1.74
N ILE A 143 -4.06 -13.11 -1.10
CA ILE A 143 -4.39 -11.84 -1.72
C ILE A 143 -3.20 -10.90 -1.52
N MET A 144 -2.67 -10.38 -2.63
CA MET A 144 -1.55 -9.45 -2.61
C MET A 144 -2.07 -8.01 -2.57
N LEU A 145 -1.60 -7.26 -1.56
CA LEU A 145 -1.95 -5.87 -1.33
C LEU A 145 -0.69 -4.99 -1.42
N PRO A 146 -0.54 -4.16 -2.47
CA PRO A 146 0.45 -3.10 -2.49
C PRO A 146 0.11 -2.05 -1.43
N VAL A 147 1.10 -1.60 -0.65
CA VAL A 147 0.91 -0.61 0.42
C VAL A 147 0.19 0.65 -0.07
N GLY A 148 0.56 1.18 -1.23
CA GLY A 148 -0.03 2.41 -1.78
C GLY A 148 -1.41 2.25 -2.42
N PHE A 149 -1.95 1.03 -2.52
CA PHE A 149 -3.28 0.78 -3.11
C PHE A 149 -4.41 1.59 -2.45
N VAL A 150 -4.27 1.88 -1.16
CA VAL A 150 -5.26 2.66 -0.42
C VAL A 150 -5.43 4.10 -0.96
N ASN A 151 -4.40 4.67 -1.58
CA ASN A 151 -4.50 5.99 -2.21
C ASN A 151 -5.37 5.99 -3.49
N ASP A 152 -5.56 4.84 -4.11
CA ASP A 152 -6.41 4.67 -5.29
C ASP A 152 -7.90 4.54 -4.94
N ILE A 153 -8.20 4.26 -3.67
CA ILE A 153 -9.56 4.19 -3.12
C ILE A 153 -10.08 5.61 -2.85
N LEU A 154 -11.13 6.00 -3.57
CA LEU A 154 -11.61 7.39 -3.55
C LEU A 154 -12.04 7.84 -2.15
N GLU A 155 -12.86 7.02 -1.47
CA GLU A 155 -13.42 7.36 -0.17
C GLU A 155 -12.32 7.51 0.89
N LEU A 156 -11.29 6.67 0.83
CA LEU A 156 -10.15 6.74 1.74
C LEU A 156 -9.27 7.95 1.42
N ARG A 157 -9.03 8.27 0.14
CA ARG A 157 -8.26 9.47 -0.24
C ARG A 157 -8.91 10.76 0.24
N VAL A 158 -10.24 10.86 0.17
CA VAL A 158 -11.00 12.00 0.71
C VAL A 158 -10.86 12.06 2.24
N LEU A 159 -11.01 10.92 2.92
CA LEU A 159 -10.81 10.83 4.37
C LEU A 159 -9.39 11.25 4.80
N PHE A 160 -8.34 10.77 4.14
CA PHE A 160 -6.96 11.15 4.47
C PHE A 160 -6.70 12.64 4.27
N SER A 161 -7.21 13.19 3.17
CA SER A 161 -7.05 14.63 2.87
C SER A 161 -7.74 15.49 3.93
N GLU A 162 -8.94 15.10 4.36
CA GLU A 162 -9.68 15.80 5.39
C GLU A 162 -9.05 15.64 6.79
N LEU A 163 -8.61 14.43 7.14
CA LEU A 163 -7.86 14.19 8.38
C LEU A 163 -6.62 15.09 8.45
N MET A 164 -5.87 15.20 7.34
CA MET A 164 -4.70 16.06 7.28
C MET A 164 -5.06 17.55 7.48
N GLU A 165 -6.16 18.02 6.89
CA GLU A 165 -6.65 19.38 7.09
C GLU A 165 -7.02 19.64 8.56
N VAL A 166 -7.79 18.74 9.18
CA VAL A 166 -8.19 18.83 10.59
C VAL A 166 -6.99 18.84 11.54
N MET A 167 -6.01 17.96 11.26
CA MET A 167 -4.78 17.81 12.04
C MET A 167 -3.82 19.00 11.85
N SER A 168 -3.86 19.68 10.71
CA SER A 168 -3.02 20.86 10.46
C SER A 168 -3.50 22.11 11.20
N ARG A 169 -4.80 22.18 11.51
CA ARG A 169 -5.44 23.34 12.14
C ARG A 169 -5.45 23.30 13.66
N ASN A 170 -5.22 22.13 14.26
CA ASN A 170 -5.38 21.91 15.69
C ASN A 170 -4.17 21.13 16.22
N HIS A 171 -3.81 21.40 17.47
CA HIS A 171 -2.86 20.55 18.19
C HIS A 171 -3.62 19.47 18.94
N TYR A 172 -3.29 18.22 18.65
CA TYR A 172 -3.80 17.04 19.35
C TYR A 172 -2.65 16.33 20.03
N GLU A 173 -2.87 15.90 21.28
CA GLU A 173 -1.95 14.98 21.93
C GLU A 173 -2.02 13.62 21.24
N GLN A 174 -0.88 12.94 21.10
CA GLN A 174 -0.76 11.60 20.50
C GLN A 174 -1.31 10.51 21.44
N SER A 175 -2.62 10.56 21.68
CA SER A 175 -3.35 9.65 22.55
C SER A 175 -4.62 9.15 21.87
N TRP A 176 -5.06 7.97 22.27
CA TRP A 176 -6.35 7.39 21.87
C TRP A 176 -7.53 8.30 22.21
N ASP A 177 -7.43 9.06 23.29
CA ASP A 177 -8.48 9.98 23.76
C ASP A 177 -8.71 11.16 22.81
N SER A 178 -7.72 11.48 21.97
CA SER A 178 -7.83 12.53 20.97
C SER A 178 -8.61 12.07 19.73
N ILE A 179 -8.73 10.75 19.47
CA ILE A 179 -9.37 10.22 18.25
C ILE A 179 -10.85 10.64 18.14
N PRO A 180 -11.69 10.53 19.19
CA PRO A 180 -13.07 11.03 19.13
C PRO A 180 -13.16 12.54 18.84
N SER A 181 -12.22 13.34 19.36
CA SER A 181 -12.16 14.79 19.11
C SER A 181 -11.74 15.13 17.67
N ILE A 182 -10.95 14.27 17.05
CA ILE A 182 -10.61 14.37 15.62
C ILE A 182 -11.82 13.98 14.77
N ALA A 183 -12.45 12.84 15.09
CA ALA A 183 -13.60 12.31 14.36
C ALA A 183 -14.79 13.29 14.35
N SER A 184 -15.04 14.00 15.45
CA SER A 184 -16.13 14.99 15.54
C SER A 184 -15.94 16.22 14.66
N LYS A 185 -14.73 16.47 14.16
CA LYS A 185 -14.42 17.58 13.24
C LYS A 185 -14.41 17.15 11.77
N LEU A 186 -14.60 15.86 11.48
CA LEU A 186 -14.77 15.35 10.13
C LEU A 186 -16.19 15.62 9.62
N LYS A 187 -16.35 15.71 8.30
CA LYS A 187 -17.66 15.74 7.64
C LYS A 187 -18.43 14.45 7.93
N PRO A 188 -19.77 14.49 7.93
CA PRO A 188 -20.58 13.31 8.26
C PRO A 188 -20.26 12.05 7.45
N SER A 189 -19.92 12.19 6.16
CA SER A 189 -19.62 11.04 5.29
C SER A 189 -18.27 10.38 5.62
N THR A 190 -17.24 11.18 5.88
CA THR A 190 -15.90 10.68 6.25
C THR A 190 -15.83 10.24 7.70
N ALA A 191 -16.57 10.90 8.60
CA ALA A 191 -16.76 10.45 9.98
C ALA A 191 -17.38 9.06 10.04
N ALA A 192 -18.47 8.81 9.30
CA ALA A 192 -19.11 7.50 9.24
C ALA A 192 -18.17 6.42 8.71
N LEU A 193 -17.36 6.73 7.68
CA LEU A 193 -16.33 5.81 7.20
C LEU A 193 -15.28 5.53 8.27
N PHE A 194 -14.77 6.58 8.92
CA PHE A 194 -13.74 6.50 9.94
C PHE A 194 -14.19 5.68 11.15
N GLU A 195 -15.44 5.79 11.59
CA GLU A 195 -16.01 5.03 12.71
C GLU A 195 -15.97 3.51 12.49
N VAL A 196 -16.08 3.05 11.24
CA VAL A 196 -16.06 1.61 10.89
C VAL A 196 -14.64 1.03 10.89
N ILE A 197 -13.62 1.88 10.77
CA ILE A 197 -12.21 1.49 10.75
C ILE A 197 -11.77 0.96 12.13
N PRO A 198 -10.95 -0.10 12.20
CA PRO A 198 -10.40 -0.56 13.47
C PRO A 198 -9.67 0.55 14.24
N ARG A 199 -9.85 0.60 15.56
CA ARG A 199 -9.32 1.68 16.42
C ARG A 199 -7.83 1.91 16.23
N ASP A 200 -7.06 0.83 16.14
CA ASP A 200 -5.62 0.86 15.92
C ASP A 200 -5.23 1.45 14.57
N VAL A 201 -5.97 1.12 13.51
CA VAL A 201 -5.79 1.76 12.20
C VAL A 201 -6.19 3.24 12.27
N GLN A 202 -7.26 3.60 12.99
CA GLN A 202 -7.61 5.02 13.22
C GLN A 202 -6.46 5.78 13.89
N TYR A 203 -5.80 5.16 14.88
CA TYR A 203 -4.64 5.73 15.56
C TYR A 203 -3.47 5.92 14.58
N GLU A 204 -3.13 4.91 13.79
CA GLU A 204 -2.10 4.98 12.74
C GLU A 204 -2.44 6.04 11.68
N MET A 205 -3.70 6.21 11.31
CA MET A 205 -4.13 7.25 10.36
C MET A 205 -3.95 8.67 10.93
N CYS A 206 -4.21 8.86 12.22
CA CYS A 206 -4.08 10.17 12.88
C CYS A 206 -2.62 10.51 13.24
N PHE A 207 -1.89 9.53 13.78
CA PHE A 207 -0.60 9.74 14.45
C PHE A 207 0.55 8.92 13.86
N GLY A 208 0.32 8.19 12.77
CA GLY A 208 1.34 7.42 12.06
C GLY A 208 2.42 8.30 11.42
N GLY A 209 3.35 7.63 10.74
CA GLY A 209 4.45 8.28 10.06
C GLY A 209 3.95 9.27 9.01
N ARG A 210 4.64 10.41 8.91
CA ARG A 210 4.43 11.39 7.83
C ARG A 210 5.68 11.50 7.00
N GLU A 211 5.50 11.60 5.69
CA GLU A 211 6.62 11.87 4.79
C GLU A 211 7.18 13.27 5.05
N ARG A 212 8.50 13.33 5.26
CA ARG A 212 9.24 14.54 5.67
C ARG A 212 9.15 15.70 4.68
N TYR A 213 8.88 15.43 3.41
CA TYR A 213 8.95 16.42 2.32
C TYR A 213 7.58 16.92 1.84
N MET A 214 6.54 16.08 1.89
CA MET A 214 5.22 16.43 1.34
C MET A 214 4.12 16.57 2.38
N ASN A 215 4.41 16.33 3.67
CA ASN A 215 3.40 16.22 4.74
C ASN A 215 2.27 15.24 4.35
N LYS A 216 2.60 14.25 3.52
CA LYS A 216 1.73 13.15 3.12
C LYS A 216 1.76 12.06 4.18
N VAL A 217 0.67 11.31 4.23
CA VAL A 217 0.55 10.11 5.06
C VAL A 217 1.55 9.08 4.54
N ASP A 218 2.40 8.54 5.41
CA ASP A 218 3.25 7.40 5.07
C ASP A 218 2.44 6.11 5.22
N PHE A 219 1.92 5.60 4.10
CA PHE A 219 1.09 4.40 4.08
C PHE A 219 1.86 3.14 4.52
N SER A 220 3.19 3.15 4.54
CA SER A 220 3.98 2.03 5.07
C SER A 220 3.76 1.83 6.58
N THR A 221 3.36 2.89 7.28
CA THR A 221 3.09 2.89 8.72
C THR A 221 1.64 2.56 9.07
N ILE A 222 0.75 2.51 8.07
CA ILE A 222 -0.66 2.19 8.25
C ILE A 222 -0.89 0.73 7.86
N SER A 223 -1.59 0.02 8.71
CA SER A 223 -2.04 -1.36 8.52
C SER A 223 -3.24 -1.39 7.56
N THR A 224 -3.00 -1.03 6.30
CA THR A 224 -4.00 -0.94 5.22
C THR A 224 -4.63 -2.28 4.89
N ASP A 225 -3.94 -3.37 5.17
CA ASP A 225 -4.44 -4.74 5.13
C ASP A 225 -5.56 -4.95 6.15
N ARG A 226 -5.39 -4.51 7.41
CA ARG A 226 -6.39 -4.65 8.47
C ARG A 226 -7.64 -3.81 8.19
N LEU A 227 -7.46 -2.65 7.55
CA LEU A 227 -8.57 -1.83 7.07
C LEU A 227 -9.44 -2.63 6.08
N LEU A 228 -8.85 -3.15 4.99
CA LEU A 228 -9.60 -3.89 3.98
C LEU A 228 -10.20 -5.18 4.54
N LEU A 229 -9.45 -5.87 5.39
CA LEU A 229 -9.92 -7.05 6.09
C LEU A 229 -11.20 -6.77 6.86
N ARG A 230 -11.25 -5.66 7.59
CA ARG A 230 -12.43 -5.27 8.36
C ARG A 230 -13.65 -5.09 7.48
N PHE A 231 -13.51 -4.45 6.31
CA PHE A 231 -14.63 -4.30 5.39
C PHE A 231 -15.05 -5.64 4.76
N VAL A 232 -14.10 -6.52 4.46
CA VAL A 232 -14.39 -7.89 4.00
C VAL A 232 -15.14 -8.69 5.07
N GLU A 233 -14.74 -8.61 6.34
CA GLU A 233 -15.46 -9.24 7.45
C GLU A 233 -16.91 -8.76 7.55
N ILE A 234 -17.13 -7.45 7.50
CA ILE A 234 -18.45 -6.83 7.56
C ILE A 234 -19.32 -7.31 6.40
N GLU A 235 -18.78 -7.28 5.17
CA GLU A 235 -19.52 -7.70 3.98
C GLU A 235 -19.82 -9.21 3.98
N LEU A 236 -18.87 -10.05 4.37
CA LEU A 236 -19.12 -11.49 4.50
C LEU A 236 -20.17 -11.79 5.59
N HIS A 237 -20.12 -11.08 6.72
CA HIS A 237 -21.13 -11.21 7.76
C HIS A 237 -22.52 -10.82 7.24
N ARG A 238 -22.62 -9.71 6.50
CA ARG A 238 -23.86 -9.28 5.83
C ARG A 238 -24.39 -10.35 4.86
N ARG A 239 -23.52 -10.97 4.06
CA ARG A 239 -23.90 -12.05 3.13
C ARG A 239 -24.38 -13.31 3.84
N ARG A 240 -23.80 -13.66 4.99
CA ARG A 240 -24.29 -14.76 5.85
C ARG A 240 -25.69 -14.46 6.40
N GLN A 241 -25.92 -13.26 6.91
CA GLN A 241 -27.24 -12.85 7.41
C GLN A 241 -28.32 -12.91 6.31
N LEU A 242 -27.94 -12.65 5.05
CA LEU A 242 -28.82 -12.77 3.89
C LEU A 242 -28.99 -14.22 3.39
N GLY A 243 -28.32 -15.20 3.99
CA GLY A 243 -28.39 -16.61 3.59
C GLY A 243 -27.70 -16.93 2.25
N ILE A 244 -26.85 -16.02 1.75
CA ILE A 244 -26.11 -16.21 0.49
C ILE A 244 -24.97 -17.22 0.68
N ILE A 245 -24.43 -17.32 1.91
CA ILE A 245 -23.32 -18.20 2.25
C ILE A 245 -23.76 -19.12 3.39
N LYS A 246 -23.45 -20.42 3.32
CA LYS A 246 -23.75 -21.41 4.37
C LYS A 246 -22.94 -21.11 5.65
N GLU A 247 -23.46 -21.50 6.81
CA GLU A 247 -22.90 -21.13 8.14
C GLU A 247 -21.53 -21.75 8.46
N ASP A 248 -21.06 -22.72 7.70
CA ASP A 248 -19.82 -23.44 8.01
C ASP A 248 -18.57 -22.55 7.87
N HIS A 249 -17.70 -22.65 8.89
CA HIS A 249 -16.45 -21.91 9.14
C HIS A 249 -15.79 -21.28 7.91
N LEU A 250 -16.12 -20.01 7.65
CA LEU A 250 -15.79 -19.46 6.35
C LEU A 250 -14.33 -19.05 6.15
N TRP A 251 -13.52 -18.83 7.19
CA TRP A 251 -12.07 -18.56 7.10
C TRP A 251 -11.44 -18.09 8.43
N ILE A 252 -10.12 -18.26 8.52
CA ILE A 252 -9.23 -17.50 9.42
C ILE A 252 -8.42 -16.51 8.56
N ALA A 253 -8.51 -15.23 8.87
CA ALA A 253 -7.65 -14.20 8.32
C ALA A 253 -6.29 -14.23 9.03
N ALA A 254 -5.19 -14.35 8.28
CA ALA A 254 -3.88 -14.02 8.80
C ALA A 254 -3.24 -12.92 7.96
N TYR A 255 -2.41 -12.09 8.60
CA TYR A 255 -1.66 -11.02 7.95
C TYR A 255 -0.18 -11.38 7.96
N VAL A 256 0.51 -11.14 6.84
CA VAL A 256 1.96 -11.31 6.72
C VAL A 256 2.56 -10.15 5.92
#